data_AF-A0A2X2T2X6-F1
#
_entry.id   AF-A0A2X2T2X6-F1
#
_cell.length_a   1.000
_cell.length_b   1.000
_cell.length_c   1.000
_cell.angle_alpha   90.00
_cell.angle_beta   90.00
_cell.angle_gamma   90.00
#
_symmetry.space_group_name_H-M   'P 1'
#
loop_
_entity.id
_entity.type
_entity.pdbx_description
1 polymer ?
#
loop_
_entity_poly.entity_id
_entity_poly.type
_entity_poly.pdbx_seq_one_letter_code
_entity_poly.pdbx_strand_id
1 'polypeptide(L)'
;MRENQASLRATDERLLLGCGATLIIPWNAPLSRCLTMIESVQGVKFTRHVPEDITVLIDQMQPLKLRGYQKWDVFCSGISTLMNNALLPADGKGVMVALRPVPGLRVEQALTLCRPNRMGDIVTIGENRLMLFLSFCRINDLDTALNHIFPLPVNDIFTNRMVWF
;
A
#
# COMPACT_ATOMS: atom_id res chain seq x y z
N MET A 1 13.48 -13.06 17.09
CA MET A 1 12.49 -12.34 17.93
C MET A 1 11.38 -13.32 18.31
N ARG A 2 10.95 -13.38 19.57
CA ARG A 2 9.82 -14.21 20.01
C ARG A 2 8.64 -13.31 20.34
N GLU A 3 7.54 -13.51 19.63
CA GLU A 3 6.28 -12.86 19.93
C GLU A 3 5.60 -13.61 21.09
N ASN A 4 5.25 -12.91 22.17
CA ASN A 4 4.63 -13.52 23.36
C ASN A 4 3.09 -13.38 23.38
N GLN A 5 2.55 -12.41 22.66
CA GLN A 5 1.12 -12.10 22.56
C GLN A 5 0.80 -11.76 21.11
N ALA A 6 -0.44 -11.99 20.66
CA ALA A 6 -0.89 -11.69 19.30
C ALA A 6 -0.93 -10.17 19.02
N SER A 7 0.22 -9.58 18.69
CA SER A 7 0.37 -8.12 18.56
C SER A 7 1.21 -7.70 17.37
N LEU A 8 2.02 -8.60 16.80
CA LEU A 8 2.89 -8.28 15.69
C LEU A 8 2.10 -8.23 14.39
N ARG A 9 2.06 -7.06 13.75
CA ARG A 9 1.45 -6.90 12.43
C ARG A 9 2.43 -7.35 11.35
N ALA A 10 1.91 -7.78 10.19
CA ALA A 10 2.73 -8.21 9.05
C ALA A 10 3.70 -7.14 8.53
N THR A 11 3.39 -5.86 8.74
CA THR A 11 4.27 -4.73 8.42
C THR A 11 5.44 -4.68 9.41
N ASP A 12 5.15 -4.72 10.71
CA ASP A 12 6.17 -4.69 11.77
C ASP A 12 7.08 -5.93 11.72
N GLU A 13 6.53 -7.09 11.37
CA GLU A 13 7.27 -8.33 11.12
C GLU A 13 8.33 -8.13 10.01
N ARG A 14 7.93 -7.52 8.88
CA ARG A 14 8.83 -7.22 7.76
C ARG A 14 9.88 -6.18 8.13
N LEU A 15 9.54 -5.17 8.90
CA LEU A 15 10.51 -4.21 9.43
C LEU A 15 11.57 -4.90 10.27
N LEU A 16 11.16 -5.75 11.21
CA LEU A 16 12.10 -6.48 12.07
C LEU A 16 13.03 -7.38 11.26
N LEU A 17 12.52 -8.06 10.23
CA LEU A 17 13.34 -8.85 9.31
C LEU A 17 14.31 -7.97 8.48
N GLY A 18 13.85 -6.79 8.03
CA GLY A 18 14.67 -5.79 7.35
C GLY A 18 15.76 -5.19 8.23
N CYS A 19 15.48 -5.02 9.53
CA CYS A 19 16.44 -4.56 10.55
C CYS A 19 17.47 -5.63 10.95
N GLY A 20 17.40 -6.84 10.38
CA GLY A 20 18.39 -7.88 10.64
C GLY A 20 17.89 -9.08 11.44
N ALA A 21 16.59 -9.18 11.77
CA ALA A 21 16.09 -10.38 12.42
C ALA A 21 16.24 -11.60 11.50
N THR A 22 16.85 -12.66 12.02
CA THR A 22 17.01 -13.93 11.29
C THR A 22 15.68 -14.67 11.16
N LEU A 23 14.92 -14.69 12.25
CA LEU A 23 13.64 -15.40 12.36
C LEU A 23 12.72 -14.69 13.36
N ILE A 24 11.42 -14.74 13.08
CA ILE A 24 10.35 -14.34 13.98
C ILE A 24 9.56 -15.59 14.38
N ILE A 25 9.48 -15.82 15.68
CA ILE A 25 8.79 -16.97 16.27
C ILE A 25 7.41 -16.46 16.74
N PRO A 26 6.30 -16.88 16.09
CA PRO A 26 4.97 -16.29 16.34
C PRO A 26 4.40 -16.70 17.69
N TRP A 27 3.45 -15.89 18.21
CA TRP A 27 2.83 -16.10 19.53
C TRP A 27 2.15 -17.46 19.68
N ASN A 28 1.56 -17.96 18.60
CA ASN A 28 0.82 -19.23 18.56
C ASN A 28 1.73 -20.46 18.51
N ALA A 29 3.05 -20.31 18.33
CA ALA A 29 3.97 -21.43 18.41
C ALA A 29 4.23 -21.80 19.88
N PRO A 30 3.99 -23.04 20.33
CA PRO A 30 4.28 -23.45 21.71
C PRO A 30 5.79 -23.48 21.99
N LEU A 31 6.18 -23.59 23.27
CA LEU A 31 7.59 -23.61 23.69
C LEU A 31 8.40 -24.68 22.95
N SER A 32 7.85 -25.89 22.80
CA SER A 32 8.50 -26.98 22.05
C SER A 32 8.86 -26.56 20.62
N ARG A 33 7.92 -25.93 19.91
CA ARG A 33 8.14 -25.43 18.55
C ARG A 33 9.10 -24.25 18.50
N CYS A 34 9.07 -23.38 19.52
CA CYS A 34 10.04 -22.29 19.69
C CYS A 34 11.47 -22.84 19.77
N LEU A 35 11.72 -23.86 20.60
CA LEU A 35 13.03 -24.50 20.72
C LEU A 35 13.49 -25.12 19.39
N THR A 36 12.61 -25.81 18.67
CA THR A 36 12.93 -26.34 17.33
C THR A 36 13.32 -25.24 16.34
N MET A 37 12.64 -24.09 16.39
CA MET A 37 12.95 -22.94 15.53
C MET A 37 14.29 -22.30 15.89
N ILE A 38 14.64 -22.22 17.17
CA ILE A 38 15.97 -21.74 17.62
C ILE A 38 17.08 -22.66 17.11
N GLU A 39 16.88 -23.97 17.16
CA GLU A 39 17.86 -24.94 16.64
C GLU A 39 18.02 -24.81 15.12
N SER A 40 16.93 -24.55 14.40
CA SER A 40 16.95 -24.46 12.93
C SER A 40 17.80 -23.32 12.37
N VAL A 41 18.13 -22.31 13.17
CA VAL A 41 18.95 -21.16 12.74
C VAL A 41 20.40 -21.25 13.20
N GLN A 42 20.80 -22.31 13.89
CA GLN A 42 22.21 -22.50 14.29
C GLN A 42 23.12 -22.62 13.06
N GLY A 43 24.25 -21.92 13.09
CA GLY A 43 25.21 -21.89 11.98
C GLY A 43 24.80 -21.06 10.76
N VAL A 44 23.58 -20.50 10.73
CA VAL A 44 23.14 -19.60 9.66
C VAL A 44 23.89 -18.27 9.76
N LYS A 45 24.53 -17.85 8.67
CA LYS A 45 25.09 -16.50 8.55
C LYS A 45 24.07 -15.57 7.91
N PHE A 46 23.86 -14.41 8.53
CA PHE A 46 22.99 -13.39 7.95
C PHE A 46 23.69 -12.73 6.76
N THR A 47 23.13 -12.87 5.56
CA THR A 47 23.73 -12.40 4.31
C THR A 47 22.96 -11.25 3.67
N ARG A 48 21.77 -10.91 4.17
CA ARG A 48 20.97 -9.80 3.63
C ARG A 48 21.65 -8.48 4.01
N HIS A 49 21.58 -7.51 3.11
CA HIS A 49 22.01 -6.16 3.41
C HIS A 49 21.06 -5.54 4.45
N VAL A 50 21.63 -4.95 5.51
CA VAL A 50 20.92 -4.11 6.46
C VAL A 50 21.42 -2.68 6.23
N PRO A 51 20.54 -1.71 5.91
CA PRO A 51 20.92 -0.31 5.77
C PRO A 51 21.61 0.22 7.04
N GLU A 52 22.59 1.11 6.88
CA GLU A 52 23.27 1.76 8.02
C GLU A 52 22.32 2.68 8.79
N ASP A 53 21.38 3.31 8.09
CA ASP A 53 20.35 4.16 8.68
C ASP A 53 18.99 3.47 8.68
N ILE A 54 18.42 3.29 9.88
CA ILE A 54 17.09 2.69 10.08
C ILE A 54 15.98 3.52 9.44
N THR A 55 16.18 4.84 9.26
CA THR A 55 15.17 5.71 8.64
C THR A 55 14.85 5.25 7.22
N VAL A 56 15.81 4.65 6.50
CA VAL A 56 15.59 4.07 5.16
C VAL A 56 14.56 2.95 5.20
N LEU A 57 14.63 2.05 6.19
CA LEU A 57 13.67 0.96 6.34
C LEU A 57 12.29 1.47 6.76
N ILE A 58 12.25 2.43 7.67
CA ILE A 58 11.00 3.07 8.12
C ILE A 58 10.33 3.80 6.96
N ASP A 59 11.11 4.49 6.13
CA ASP A 59 10.64 5.19 4.94
C ASP A 59 10.13 4.24 3.87
N GLN A 60 10.78 3.10 3.67
CA GLN A 60 10.32 2.06 2.74
C GLN A 60 9.05 1.36 3.24
N MET A 61 8.76 1.39 4.53
CA MET A 61 7.50 0.90 5.08
C MET A 61 6.35 1.91 4.96
N GLN A 62 6.65 3.16 4.61
CA GLN A 62 5.62 4.18 4.47
C GLN A 62 4.80 3.98 3.18
N PRO A 63 3.51 4.38 3.19
CA PRO A 63 2.75 4.53 1.96
C PRO A 63 3.49 5.41 0.96
N LEU A 64 3.06 5.33 -0.29
CA LEU A 64 3.51 6.22 -1.35
C LEU A 64 3.56 7.68 -0.84
N LYS A 65 4.75 8.30 -0.82
CA LYS A 65 4.94 9.70 -0.36
C LYS A 65 4.43 10.74 -1.37
N LEU A 66 3.47 10.36 -2.18
CA LEU A 66 2.83 11.19 -3.21
C LEU A 66 1.36 11.39 -2.83
N ARG A 67 0.78 12.48 -3.31
CA ARG A 67 -0.65 12.77 -3.12
C ARG A 67 -1.19 13.55 -4.29
N GLY A 68 -2.45 13.30 -4.63
CA GLY A 68 -3.17 14.08 -5.64
C GLY A 68 -2.64 13.82 -7.03
N TYR A 69 -2.78 14.82 -7.89
CA TYR A 69 -2.46 14.67 -9.30
C TYR A 69 -0.98 14.39 -9.54
N GLN A 70 -0.70 13.32 -10.28
CA GLN A 70 0.61 12.95 -10.79
C GLN A 70 0.55 12.84 -12.31
N LYS A 71 1.65 13.19 -12.98
CA LYS A 71 1.82 12.87 -14.41
C LYS A 71 1.82 11.34 -14.59
N TRP A 72 1.46 10.88 -15.78
CA TRP A 72 1.29 9.45 -16.08
C TRP A 72 2.51 8.60 -15.72
N ASP A 73 3.71 9.06 -16.11
CA ASP A 73 4.99 8.42 -15.82
C ASP A 73 5.25 8.30 -14.30
N VAL A 74 5.00 9.38 -13.55
CA VAL A 74 5.16 9.41 -12.09
C VAL A 74 4.13 8.51 -11.40
N PHE A 75 2.88 8.50 -11.89
CA PHE A 75 1.81 7.65 -11.37
C PHE A 75 2.17 6.16 -11.54
N CYS A 76 2.56 5.75 -12.75
CA CYS A 76 2.98 4.37 -13.03
C CYS A 76 4.23 3.97 -12.23
N SER A 77 5.23 4.85 -12.15
CA SER A 77 6.46 4.60 -11.38
C SER A 77 6.16 4.44 -9.88
N GLY A 78 5.29 5.30 -9.34
CA GLY A 78 4.86 5.24 -7.94
C GLY A 78 4.15 3.92 -7.61
N ILE A 79 3.17 3.54 -8.42
CA ILE A 79 2.46 2.26 -8.25
C ILE A 79 3.42 1.08 -8.42
N SER A 80 4.29 1.08 -9.42
CA SER A 80 5.27 0.02 -9.64
C SER A 80 6.22 -0.14 -8.44
N THR A 81 6.71 0.98 -7.89
CA THR A 81 7.55 0.98 -6.68
C THR A 81 6.82 0.34 -5.51
N LEU A 82 5.55 0.69 -5.32
CA LEU A 82 4.72 0.16 -4.23
C LEU A 82 4.40 -1.33 -4.44
N MET A 83 4.12 -1.76 -5.68
CA MET A 83 3.90 -3.17 -6.03
C MET A 83 5.16 -4.02 -5.84
N ASN A 84 6.33 -3.49 -6.16
CA ASN A 84 7.62 -4.18 -6.02
C ASN A 84 8.20 -4.11 -4.60
N ASN A 85 7.58 -3.33 -3.71
CA ASN A 85 8.03 -3.23 -2.33
C ASN A 85 7.74 -4.52 -1.55
N ALA A 86 8.80 -5.29 -1.27
CA ALA A 86 8.76 -6.54 -0.52
C ALA A 86 8.49 -6.34 0.99
N LEU A 87 8.72 -5.13 1.50
CA LEU A 87 8.45 -4.75 2.89
C LEU A 87 6.97 -4.43 3.15
N LEU A 88 6.18 -4.28 2.10
CA LEU A 88 4.72 -4.18 2.22
C LEU A 88 4.07 -5.57 2.11
N PRO A 89 2.94 -5.81 2.81
CA PRO A 89 2.12 -6.99 2.59
C PRO A 89 1.79 -7.20 1.11
N ALA A 90 1.75 -8.46 0.66
CA ALA A 90 1.37 -8.78 -0.72
C ALA A 90 -0.07 -8.32 -1.01
N ASP A 91 -0.96 -8.56 -0.04
CA ASP A 91 -2.36 -8.14 -0.08
C ASP A 91 -2.57 -6.79 0.60
N GLY A 92 -3.53 -6.00 0.09
CA GLY A 92 -3.95 -4.76 0.77
C GLY A 92 -2.99 -3.58 0.58
N LYS A 93 -2.16 -3.62 -0.46
CA LYS A 93 -1.33 -2.48 -0.88
C LYS A 93 -2.17 -1.25 -1.26
N GLY A 94 -3.37 -1.48 -1.78
CA GLY A 94 -4.33 -0.44 -2.09
C GLY A 94 -5.31 -0.90 -3.16
N VAL A 95 -6.20 0.01 -3.56
CA VAL A 95 -7.17 -0.20 -4.63
C VAL A 95 -6.85 0.77 -5.76
N MET A 96 -6.77 0.25 -6.98
CA MET A 96 -6.70 1.04 -8.21
C MET A 96 -8.10 1.11 -8.83
N VAL A 97 -8.54 2.31 -9.21
CA VAL A 97 -9.83 2.52 -9.86
C VAL A 97 -9.69 3.44 -11.06
N ALA A 98 -10.28 3.06 -12.19
CA ALA A 98 -10.41 3.90 -13.38
C ALA A 98 -11.85 4.34 -13.55
N LEU A 99 -12.10 5.64 -13.43
CA LEU A 99 -13.42 6.26 -13.48
C LEU A 99 -13.63 6.95 -14.84
N ARG A 100 -14.77 6.68 -15.49
CA ARG A 100 -15.18 7.34 -16.73
C ARG A 100 -16.19 8.45 -16.42
N PRO A 101 -15.89 9.71 -16.74
CA PRO A 101 -16.82 10.83 -16.53
C PRO A 101 -18.16 10.63 -17.26
N VAL A 102 -19.21 11.30 -16.79
CA VAL A 102 -20.49 11.38 -17.51
C VAL A 102 -20.34 12.10 -18.85
N PRO A 103 -21.19 11.79 -19.86
CA PRO A 103 -21.24 12.57 -21.09
C PRO A 103 -21.49 14.06 -20.78
N GLY A 104 -20.66 14.94 -21.35
CA GLY A 104 -20.73 16.38 -21.09
C GLY A 104 -19.73 16.89 -20.05
N LEU A 105 -19.14 16.01 -19.23
CA LEU A 105 -18.06 16.36 -18.30
C LEU A 105 -16.71 15.89 -18.86
N ARG A 106 -15.75 16.82 -19.00
CA ARG A 106 -14.39 16.47 -19.42
C ARG A 106 -13.61 15.86 -18.25
N VAL A 107 -12.64 14.98 -18.55
CA VAL A 107 -11.84 14.32 -17.50
C VAL A 107 -11.01 15.31 -16.69
N GLU A 108 -10.58 16.42 -17.30
CA GLU A 108 -9.88 17.51 -16.61
C GLU A 108 -10.79 18.23 -15.62
N GLN A 109 -12.08 18.36 -15.93
CA GLN A 109 -13.07 18.91 -15.00
C GLN A 109 -13.37 17.92 -13.86
N ALA A 110 -13.44 16.62 -14.16
CA ALA A 110 -13.56 15.60 -13.11
C ALA A 110 -12.33 15.61 -12.18
N LEU A 111 -11.13 15.85 -12.72
CA LEU A 111 -9.90 15.98 -11.94
C LEU A 111 -9.94 17.16 -10.96
N THR A 112 -10.51 18.32 -11.34
CA THR A 112 -10.59 19.48 -10.42
C THR A 112 -11.52 19.23 -9.22
N LEU A 113 -12.47 18.30 -9.37
CA LEU A 113 -13.33 17.83 -8.28
C LEU A 113 -12.65 16.76 -7.40
N CYS A 114 -11.58 16.12 -7.88
CA CYS A 114 -10.88 15.06 -7.16
C CYS A 114 -9.90 15.64 -6.11
N ARG A 115 -10.26 15.58 -4.83
CA ARG A 115 -9.44 16.14 -3.72
C ARG A 115 -9.05 15.09 -2.69
N PRO A 116 -8.09 14.20 -3.02
CA PRO A 116 -7.57 13.25 -2.04
C PRO A 116 -6.79 13.98 -0.94
N ASN A 117 -7.20 13.76 0.32
CA ASN A 117 -6.60 14.43 1.47
C ASN A 117 -5.39 13.66 2.03
N ARG A 118 -5.35 12.33 1.86
CA ARG A 118 -4.37 11.44 2.47
C ARG A 118 -3.11 11.32 1.59
N MET A 119 -1.95 11.24 2.22
CA MET A 119 -0.73 10.76 1.54
C MET A 119 -0.93 9.30 1.13
N GLY A 120 -0.45 8.95 -0.06
CA GLY A 120 -0.67 7.63 -0.64
C GLY A 120 -1.80 7.58 -1.68
N ASP A 121 -2.71 8.56 -1.65
CA ASP A 121 -3.82 8.65 -2.59
C ASP A 121 -3.43 9.55 -3.75
N ILE A 122 -3.19 8.94 -4.92
CA ILE A 122 -2.75 9.64 -6.13
C ILE A 122 -3.77 9.46 -7.25
N VAL A 123 -3.78 10.42 -8.17
CA VAL A 123 -4.67 10.43 -9.34
C VAL A 123 -3.90 10.83 -10.59
N THR A 124 -4.26 10.27 -11.74
CA THR A 124 -3.79 10.70 -13.05
C THR A 124 -4.92 10.63 -14.08
N ILE A 125 -4.65 11.12 -15.29
CA ILE A 125 -5.56 11.03 -16.42
C ILE A 125 -4.94 10.09 -17.46
N GLY A 126 -5.71 9.09 -17.90
CA GLY A 126 -5.28 8.15 -18.93
C GLY A 126 -6.48 7.66 -19.74
N GLU A 127 -6.35 7.61 -21.07
CA GLU A 127 -7.41 7.13 -21.98
C GLU A 127 -8.80 7.75 -21.73
N ASN A 128 -8.84 9.06 -21.48
CA ASN A 128 -10.06 9.80 -21.13
C ASN A 128 -10.79 9.27 -19.87
N ARG A 129 -10.03 8.69 -18.95
CA ARG A 129 -10.48 8.22 -17.64
C ARG A 129 -9.64 8.86 -16.54
N LEU A 130 -10.27 9.04 -15.39
CA LEU A 130 -9.60 9.47 -14.17
C LEU A 130 -9.14 8.21 -13.42
N MET A 131 -7.83 7.99 -13.32
CA MET A 131 -7.27 6.82 -12.66
C MET A 131 -6.78 7.19 -11.27
N LEU A 132 -7.32 6.56 -10.23
CA LEU A 132 -6.92 6.75 -8.85
C LEU A 132 -6.25 5.49 -8.32
N PHE A 133 -5.26 5.68 -7.45
CA PHE A 133 -4.74 4.64 -6.59
C PHE A 133 -4.90 5.09 -5.13
N LEU A 134 -5.56 4.27 -4.32
CA LEU A 134 -5.86 4.54 -2.92
C LEU A 134 -5.06 3.58 -2.04
N SER A 135 -4.01 4.11 -1.40
CA SER A 135 -3.07 3.31 -0.61
C SER A 135 -3.76 2.71 0.62
N PHE A 136 -3.56 1.41 0.88
CA PHE A 136 -4.15 0.69 2.01
C PHE A 136 -5.69 0.76 2.11
N CYS A 137 -6.37 1.12 1.02
CA CYS A 137 -7.82 1.04 0.92
C CYS A 137 -8.23 -0.43 0.71
N ARG A 138 -9.32 -0.85 1.34
CA ARG A 138 -9.95 -2.14 1.08
C ARG A 138 -11.06 -1.94 0.06
N ILE A 139 -11.32 -2.96 -0.76
CA ILE A 139 -12.38 -2.90 -1.78
C ILE A 139 -13.75 -2.55 -1.19
N ASN A 140 -14.07 -3.04 0.01
CA ASN A 140 -15.34 -2.76 0.70
C ASN A 140 -15.47 -1.29 1.15
N ASP A 141 -14.35 -0.59 1.31
CA ASP A 141 -14.31 0.81 1.75
C ASP A 141 -14.16 1.78 0.58
N LEU A 142 -14.10 1.29 -0.67
CA LEU A 142 -13.87 2.11 -1.86
C LEU A 142 -14.93 3.20 -2.03
N ASP A 143 -16.21 2.85 -1.92
CA ASP A 143 -17.31 3.81 -2.07
C ASP A 143 -17.24 4.91 -1.00
N THR A 144 -16.95 4.52 0.25
CA THR A 144 -16.73 5.46 1.36
C THR A 144 -15.54 6.38 1.08
N ALA A 145 -14.43 5.85 0.55
CA ALA A 145 -13.26 6.66 0.21
C ALA A 145 -13.56 7.65 -0.91
N LEU A 146 -14.24 7.23 -1.99
CA LEU A 146 -14.59 8.12 -3.09
C LEU A 146 -15.54 9.24 -2.64
N ASN A 147 -16.50 8.95 -1.76
CA ASN A 147 -17.40 9.97 -1.19
C ASN A 147 -16.67 11.03 -0.34
N HIS A 148 -15.49 10.73 0.19
CA HIS A 148 -14.66 11.73 0.88
C HIS A 148 -13.72 12.49 -0.06
N ILE A 149 -13.37 11.89 -1.20
CA ILE A 149 -12.45 12.49 -2.20
C ILE A 149 -13.20 13.49 -3.10
N PHE A 150 -14.46 13.18 -3.44
CA PHE A 150 -15.27 14.02 -4.31
C PHE A 150 -16.30 14.83 -3.52
N PRO A 151 -16.51 16.11 -3.86
CA PRO A 151 -17.47 16.97 -3.17
C PRO A 151 -18.93 16.71 -3.59
N LEU A 152 -19.15 15.94 -4.66
CA LEU A 152 -20.47 15.56 -5.17
C LEU A 152 -20.59 14.03 -5.19
N PRO A 153 -21.81 13.47 -5.20
CA PRO A 153 -22.01 12.04 -5.36
C PRO A 153 -21.26 11.50 -6.59
N VAL A 154 -20.50 10.42 -6.39
CA VAL A 154 -19.63 9.84 -7.43
C VAL A 154 -20.42 9.49 -8.70
N ASN A 155 -21.66 9.02 -8.55
CA ASN A 155 -22.53 8.63 -9.65
C ASN A 155 -23.01 9.82 -10.51
N ASP A 156 -22.96 11.05 -9.99
CA ASP A 156 -23.30 12.26 -10.76
C ASP A 156 -22.11 12.71 -11.63
N ILE A 157 -20.89 12.33 -11.24
CA ILE A 157 -19.65 12.70 -11.92
C ILE A 157 -19.21 11.62 -12.92
N PHE A 158 -19.44 10.34 -12.60
CA PHE A 158 -18.92 9.20 -13.34
C PHE A 158 -20.00 8.19 -13.72
N THR A 159 -19.94 7.68 -14.96
CA THR A 159 -20.88 6.67 -15.48
C THR A 159 -20.40 5.23 -15.29
N ASN A 160 -19.09 5.02 -15.27
CA ASN A 160 -18.51 3.69 -15.26
C ASN A 160 -17.21 3.67 -14.46
N ARG A 161 -16.94 2.54 -13.79
CA ARG A 161 -15.70 2.30 -13.06
C ARG A 161 -15.14 0.91 -13.37
N MET A 162 -13.81 0.81 -13.40
CA MET A 162 -13.07 -0.46 -13.38
C MET A 162 -12.17 -0.46 -12.15
N VAL A 163 -12.06 -1.59 -11.45
CA VAL A 163 -11.37 -1.69 -10.17
C VAL A 163 -10.40 -2.87 -10.17
N TRP A 164 -9.20 -2.66 -9.61
CA TRP A 164 -8.19 -3.68 -9.34
C TRP A 164 -7.74 -3.54 -7.87
N PHE A 165 -7.65 -4.65 -7.13
CA PHE A 165 -7.35 -4.67 -5.69
C PHE A 165 -6.56 -5.91 -5.30
#